data_AF-X1RKH8-F1
#
_entry.id   AF-X1RKH8-F1
#
_cell.length_a   1.000
_cell.length_b   1.000
_cell.length_c   1.000
_cell.angle_alpha   90.00
_cell.angle_beta   90.00
_cell.angle_gamma   90.00
#
_symmetry.space_group_name_H-M   'P 1'
#
loop_
_entity.id
_entity.type
_entity.pdbx_description
1 polymer ?
#
loop_
_entity_poly.entity_id
_entity_poly.type
_entity_poly.pdbx_seq_one_letter_code
_entity_poly.pdbx_strand_id
1 'polypeptide(L)'
;MVSGPAGVIEAIAVGKEAAISIDRYLSGVDLSEGRPSGLNRVKEVSKEGVEKKARGAMLLLDPGKRALSFAEVELGLDEKTAVEEAKRCLNCAICSECRECEKVCEAEAIDHQMEERVEEVEVGAIVVASGVRALDAAQFGEYGGGKYPDVISALQLERLMSAAGPTGGEIIRPSDGAHPKRVVFIGCVGSRDERTGNGYCSKVCCMYMAKHAVMLKEHDPEVQSY
;
A
#
# COMPACT_ATOMS: atom_id res chain seq x y z
N MET A 1 -27.79 -12.51 1.81
CA MET A 1 -27.12 -12.10 0.57
C MET A 1 -25.69 -11.77 0.92
N VAL A 2 -24.71 -12.58 0.50
CA VAL A 2 -23.29 -12.29 0.71
C VAL A 2 -22.85 -11.46 -0.50
N SER A 3 -22.73 -10.15 -0.31
CA SER A 3 -22.02 -9.27 -1.25
C SER A 3 -20.56 -9.75 -1.33
N GLY A 4 -19.94 -9.68 -2.51
CA GLY A 4 -18.62 -10.24 -2.82
C GLY A 4 -17.45 -9.64 -2.00
N PRO A 5 -16.21 -9.67 -2.51
CA PRO A 5 -14.97 -9.43 -1.74
C PRO A 5 -14.77 -7.96 -1.36
N ALA A 6 -15.70 -7.40 -0.60
CA ALA A 6 -15.46 -6.27 0.25
C ALA A 6 -14.50 -6.72 1.38
N GLY A 7 -13.55 -5.87 1.77
CA GLY A 7 -12.27 -6.27 2.39
C GLY A 7 -12.39 -7.24 3.58
N VAL A 8 -11.29 -7.91 3.94
CA VAL A 8 -11.23 -8.91 5.03
C VAL A 8 -11.94 -8.45 6.32
N ILE A 9 -11.85 -7.15 6.65
CA ILE A 9 -12.53 -6.53 7.79
C ILE A 9 -14.06 -6.61 7.66
N GLU A 10 -14.60 -6.34 6.48
CA GLU A 10 -16.04 -6.38 6.19
C GLU A 10 -16.55 -7.82 6.17
N ALA A 11 -15.78 -8.76 5.63
CA ALA A 11 -16.10 -10.19 5.69
C ALA A 11 -16.17 -10.71 7.15
N ILE A 12 -15.23 -10.29 8.00
CA ILE A 12 -15.25 -10.62 9.43
C ILE A 12 -16.46 -9.96 10.12
N ALA A 13 -16.75 -8.69 9.81
CA ALA A 13 -17.90 -7.97 10.37
C ALA A 13 -19.23 -8.64 10.02
N VAL A 14 -19.43 -9.04 8.76
CA VAL A 14 -20.64 -9.76 8.32
C VAL A 14 -20.75 -11.13 9.02
N GLY A 15 -19.63 -11.84 9.21
CA GLY A 15 -19.62 -13.09 9.98
C GLY A 15 -20.07 -12.89 11.43
N LYS A 16 -19.60 -11.82 12.09
CA LYS A 16 -20.00 -11.46 13.45
C LYS A 16 -21.48 -11.08 13.53
N GLU A 17 -21.98 -10.28 12.59
CA GLU A 17 -23.41 -9.92 12.51
C GLU A 17 -24.29 -11.15 12.28
N ALA A 18 -23.86 -12.10 11.46
CA ALA A 18 -24.58 -13.35 11.24
C ALA A 18 -24.65 -14.18 12.53
N ALA A 19 -23.55 -14.32 13.26
CA ALA A 19 -23.52 -15.04 14.53
C ALA A 19 -24.45 -14.40 15.58
N ILE A 20 -24.42 -13.07 15.72
CA ILE A 20 -25.33 -12.33 16.63
C ILE A 20 -26.80 -12.52 16.23
N SER A 21 -27.08 -12.53 14.92
CA SER A 21 -28.45 -12.76 14.41
C SER A 21 -28.96 -14.15 14.76
N ILE A 22 -28.11 -15.17 14.67
CA ILE A 22 -28.45 -16.55 15.03
C ILE A 22 -28.74 -16.65 16.52
N ASP A 23 -27.87 -16.10 17.37
CA ASP A 23 -28.05 -16.11 18.83
C ASP A 23 -29.36 -15.44 19.27
N ARG A 24 -29.69 -14.28 18.69
CA ARG A 24 -30.94 -13.56 18.98
C ARG A 24 -32.17 -14.30 18.53
N TYR A 25 -32.12 -14.90 17.33
CA TYR A 25 -33.21 -15.73 16.83
C TYR A 25 -33.49 -16.90 17.78
N LEU A 26 -32.44 -17.57 18.26
CA LEU A 26 -32.56 -18.69 19.20
C LEU A 26 -33.03 -18.24 20.59
N SER A 27 -32.68 -17.02 21.00
CA SER A 27 -33.05 -16.45 22.30
C SER A 27 -34.40 -15.72 22.31
N GLY A 28 -35.10 -15.64 21.16
CA GLY A 28 -36.38 -14.94 21.03
C GLY A 28 -36.28 -13.41 21.17
N VAL A 29 -35.08 -12.86 20.96
CA VAL A 29 -34.80 -11.41 21.01
C VAL A 29 -35.01 -10.81 19.61
N ASP A 30 -35.44 -9.55 19.55
CA ASP A 30 -35.59 -8.85 18.27
C ASP A 30 -34.27 -8.80 17.49
N LEU A 31 -34.34 -9.11 16.19
CA LEU A 31 -33.14 -9.23 15.37
C LEU A 31 -32.48 -7.87 15.11
N SER A 32 -33.23 -6.78 15.13
CA SER A 32 -32.78 -5.43 14.76
C SER A 32 -32.32 -4.58 15.96
N GLU A 33 -32.69 -4.97 17.18
CA GLU A 33 -32.42 -4.22 18.40
C GLU A 33 -30.93 -3.96 18.64
N GLY A 34 -30.55 -2.69 18.89
CA GLY A 34 -29.19 -2.32 19.27
C GLY A 34 -28.10 -2.55 18.21
N ARG A 35 -28.45 -2.73 16.93
CA ARG A 35 -27.44 -2.79 15.86
C ARG A 35 -26.85 -1.40 15.59
N PRO A 36 -25.52 -1.26 15.49
CA PRO A 36 -24.90 0.02 15.16
C PRO A 36 -25.33 0.46 13.75
N SER A 37 -25.61 1.75 13.58
CA SER A 37 -25.76 2.34 12.25
C SER A 37 -24.44 2.21 11.50
N GLY A 38 -24.48 1.84 10.22
CA GLY A 38 -23.28 1.68 9.40
C GLY A 38 -22.37 2.91 9.47
N LEU A 39 -21.08 2.68 9.72
CA LEU A 39 -20.09 3.75 9.70
C LEU A 39 -19.99 4.32 8.29
N ASN A 40 -20.31 5.61 8.15
CA ASN A 40 -20.11 6.32 6.89
C ASN A 40 -18.62 6.58 6.72
N ARG A 41 -17.99 5.83 5.81
CA ARG A 41 -16.59 6.08 5.43
C ARG A 41 -16.48 7.52 4.92
N VAL A 42 -15.66 8.34 5.58
CA VAL A 42 -15.28 9.66 5.07
C VAL A 42 -14.45 9.42 3.81
N LYS A 43 -15.09 9.54 2.64
CA LYS A 43 -14.44 9.29 1.34
C LYS A 43 -13.49 10.42 0.98
N GLU A 44 -13.79 11.65 1.41
CA GLU A 44 -12.99 12.83 1.17
C GLU A 44 -13.09 13.78 2.37
N VAL A 45 -11.96 14.35 2.78
CA VAL A 45 -11.91 15.46 3.74
C VAL A 45 -12.02 16.75 2.94
N SER A 46 -12.96 17.64 3.31
CA SER A 46 -13.10 18.94 2.65
C SER A 46 -11.81 19.75 2.78
N LYS A 47 -11.37 20.34 1.66
CA LYS A 47 -10.18 21.21 1.57
C LYS A 47 -10.56 22.67 1.39
N GLU A 48 -11.82 23.01 1.61
CA GLU A 48 -12.32 24.37 1.48
C GLU A 48 -11.60 25.30 2.48
N GLY A 49 -11.11 26.45 2.00
CA GLY A 49 -10.31 27.39 2.80
C GLY A 49 -8.83 27.02 2.98
N VAL A 50 -8.36 25.91 2.42
CA VAL A 50 -6.96 25.47 2.54
C VAL A 50 -6.13 26.02 1.38
N GLU A 51 -5.17 26.88 1.68
CA GLU A 51 -4.24 27.43 0.70
C GLU A 51 -3.18 26.40 0.28
N LYS A 52 -3.03 26.15 -1.02
CA LYS A 52 -1.95 25.31 -1.56
C LYS A 52 -0.62 26.04 -1.49
N LYS A 53 0.27 25.62 -0.59
CA LYS A 53 1.65 26.13 -0.47
C LYS A 53 2.65 25.10 -1.00
N ALA A 54 3.80 25.54 -1.52
CA ALA A 54 4.90 24.65 -1.92
C ALA A 54 5.53 23.96 -0.69
N ARG A 55 6.18 22.81 -0.86
CA ARG A 55 6.88 22.13 0.25
C ARG A 55 8.13 22.91 0.63
N GLY A 56 8.50 22.88 1.91
CA GLY A 56 9.84 23.27 2.33
C GLY A 56 10.90 22.46 1.57
N ALA A 57 11.94 23.13 1.09
CA ALA A 57 13.05 22.45 0.42
C ALA A 57 13.92 21.75 1.48
N MET A 58 14.22 20.47 1.25
CA MET A 58 15.14 19.72 2.11
C MET A 58 16.54 20.32 2.01
N LEU A 59 17.11 20.66 3.15
CA LEU A 59 18.47 21.19 3.19
C LEU A 59 19.44 20.07 2.87
N LEU A 60 20.37 20.34 1.94
CA LEU A 60 21.36 19.36 1.54
C LEU A 60 22.75 19.82 1.94
N LEU A 61 23.59 18.87 2.34
CA LEU A 61 25.01 19.11 2.55
C LEU A 61 25.65 19.63 1.26
N ASP A 62 26.67 20.50 1.35
CA ASP A 62 27.37 20.98 0.16
C ASP A 62 28.03 19.81 -0.62
N PRO A 63 27.90 19.73 -1.96
CA PRO A 63 28.45 18.64 -2.77
C PRO A 63 29.95 18.38 -2.55
N GLY A 64 30.77 19.40 -2.29
CA GLY A 64 32.21 19.22 -2.04
C GLY A 64 32.48 18.46 -0.74
N LYS A 65 31.61 18.61 0.27
CA LYS A 65 31.68 17.88 1.55
C LYS A 65 31.08 16.48 1.46
N ARG A 66 30.11 16.26 0.55
CA ARG A 66 29.54 14.92 0.28
C ARG A 66 30.59 13.95 -0.25
N ALA A 67 31.49 14.42 -1.13
CA ALA A 67 32.50 13.56 -1.77
C ALA A 67 33.57 13.02 -0.79
N LEU A 68 33.74 13.67 0.36
CA LEU A 68 34.85 13.42 1.28
C LEU A 68 34.39 12.90 2.66
N SER A 69 33.10 12.64 2.85
CA SER A 69 32.57 12.20 4.14
C SER A 69 31.36 11.29 3.99
N PHE A 70 31.12 10.47 5.01
CA PHE A 70 29.87 9.73 5.19
C PHE A 70 28.86 10.50 6.03
N ALA A 71 28.98 11.82 6.08
CA ALA A 71 28.04 12.66 6.82
C ALA A 71 26.67 12.64 6.14
N GLU A 72 25.62 12.83 6.93
CA GLU A 72 24.25 12.90 6.44
C GLU A 72 24.10 13.98 5.37
N VAL A 73 23.54 13.60 4.22
CA VAL A 73 23.40 14.49 3.06
C VAL A 73 22.13 15.31 3.13
N GLU A 74 21.06 14.74 3.67
CA GLU A 74 19.78 15.39 3.92
C GLU A 74 19.77 15.93 5.35
N LEU A 75 20.03 17.21 5.51
CA LEU A 75 20.23 17.84 6.82
C LEU A 75 18.90 18.13 7.57
N GLY A 76 17.80 17.57 7.07
CA GLY A 76 16.46 17.86 7.55
C GLY A 76 15.94 19.26 7.19
N LEU A 77 14.82 19.63 7.82
CA LEU A 77 14.26 20.97 7.78
C LEU A 77 14.71 21.71 9.05
N ASP A 78 14.95 23.02 8.94
CA ASP A 78 15.06 23.85 10.13
C ASP A 78 13.72 23.90 10.87
N GLU A 79 13.78 24.18 12.18
CA GLU A 79 12.62 24.13 13.07
C GLU A 79 11.43 24.94 12.55
N LYS A 80 11.68 26.14 12.01
CA LYS A 80 10.62 26.99 11.49
C LYS A 80 9.97 26.36 10.27
N THR A 81 10.76 25.89 9.30
CA THR A 81 10.25 25.23 8.11
C THR A 81 9.51 23.93 8.44
N ALA A 82 10.00 23.16 9.42
CA ALA A 82 9.34 21.95 9.91
C ALA A 82 7.94 22.24 10.50
N VAL A 83 7.83 23.28 11.34
CA VAL A 83 6.55 23.69 11.94
C VAL A 83 5.56 24.20 10.87
N GLU A 84 6.04 24.96 9.89
CA GLU A 84 5.21 25.43 8.77
C GLU A 84 4.74 24.26 7.88
N GLU A 85 5.60 23.27 7.64
CA GLU A 85 5.28 22.08 6.86
C GLU A 85 4.25 21.18 7.57
N ALA A 86 4.37 21.03 8.89
CA ALA A 86 3.40 20.31 9.72
C ALA A 86 2.02 20.97 9.68
N LYS A 87 1.94 22.31 9.74
CA LYS A 87 0.69 23.07 9.64
C LYS A 87 0.06 23.01 8.23
N ARG A 88 0.87 22.81 7.19
CA ARG A 88 0.43 22.75 5.79
C ARG A 88 -0.19 21.40 5.42
N CYS A 89 0.21 20.31 6.08
CA CYS A 89 -0.20 18.96 5.72
C CYS A 89 -1.58 18.60 6.30
N LEU A 90 -2.54 18.24 5.44
CA LEU A 90 -3.85 17.66 5.82
C LEU A 90 -3.99 16.19 5.41
N ASN A 91 -2.90 15.58 4.93
CA ASN A 91 -2.92 14.21 4.42
C ASN A 91 -1.86 13.38 5.13
N CYS A 92 -2.20 12.89 6.31
CA CYS A 92 -1.27 12.18 7.15
C CYS A 92 -1.57 10.67 7.12
N ALA A 93 -0.81 9.96 6.28
CA ALA A 93 -0.55 8.53 6.45
C ALA A 93 0.47 8.27 7.58
N ILE A 94 0.84 9.30 8.36
CA ILE A 94 1.72 9.30 9.53
C ILE A 94 0.98 10.09 10.63
N CYS A 95 0.88 9.58 11.86
CA CYS A 95 0.10 10.22 12.93
C CYS A 95 0.57 11.66 13.22
N SER A 96 -0.36 12.61 13.37
CA SER A 96 -0.09 14.00 13.76
C SER A 96 -0.69 14.38 15.12
N GLU A 97 -1.03 13.36 15.93
CA GLU A 97 -1.65 13.50 17.27
C GLU A 97 -2.93 14.36 17.31
N CYS A 98 -3.69 14.44 16.22
CA CYS A 98 -4.98 15.13 16.22
C CYS A 98 -6.06 14.42 17.06
N ARG A 99 -5.81 13.16 17.46
CA ARG A 99 -6.70 12.28 18.26
C ARG A 99 -8.08 12.02 17.65
N GLU A 100 -8.30 12.35 16.39
CA GLU A 100 -9.58 12.05 15.72
C GLU A 100 -9.82 10.55 15.56
N CYS A 101 -8.76 9.77 15.36
CA CYS A 101 -8.86 8.31 15.31
C CYS A 101 -9.33 7.72 16.65
N GLU A 102 -8.88 8.25 17.79
CA GLU A 102 -9.29 7.83 19.13
C GLU A 102 -10.78 8.13 19.37
N LYS A 103 -11.23 9.34 19.02
CA LYS A 103 -12.63 9.75 19.19
C LYS A 103 -13.64 8.88 18.45
N VAL A 104 -13.27 8.37 17.27
CA VAL A 104 -14.16 7.52 16.45
C VAL A 104 -13.97 6.02 16.73
N CYS A 105 -13.02 5.64 17.60
CA CYS A 105 -12.72 4.26 17.89
C CYS A 105 -13.67 3.71 18.96
N GLU A 106 -14.77 3.07 18.53
CA GLU A 106 -15.73 2.42 19.44
C GLU A 106 -15.10 1.32 20.31
N ALA A 107 -14.01 0.71 19.85
CA ALA A 107 -13.31 -0.34 20.58
C ALA A 107 -12.35 0.21 21.66
N GLU A 108 -12.19 1.53 21.75
CA GLU A 108 -11.26 2.20 22.68
C GLU A 108 -9.83 1.63 22.61
N ALA A 109 -9.40 1.20 21.42
CA ALA A 109 -8.19 0.40 21.23
C ALA A 109 -6.92 1.23 20.94
N ILE A 110 -7.06 2.55 20.76
CA ILE A 110 -5.94 3.41 20.35
C ILE A 110 -5.31 4.04 21.59
N ASP A 111 -4.08 3.62 21.88
CA ASP A 111 -3.27 4.16 22.98
C ASP A 111 -2.01 4.84 22.44
N HIS A 112 -1.97 6.17 22.52
CA HIS A 112 -0.82 6.98 22.12
C HIS A 112 0.33 6.96 23.14
N GLN A 113 0.12 6.35 24.32
CA GLN A 113 1.13 6.19 25.37
C GLN A 113 1.78 4.80 25.35
N MET A 114 1.49 3.98 24.33
CA MET A 114 2.07 2.65 24.20
C MET A 114 3.59 2.74 23.95
N GLU A 115 4.37 2.18 24.86
CA GLU A 115 5.83 2.13 24.77
C GLU A 115 6.35 0.78 24.26
N GLU A 116 7.55 0.79 23.68
CA GLU A 116 8.27 -0.43 23.30
C GLU A 116 8.52 -1.32 24.52
N ARG A 117 8.41 -2.64 24.32
CA ARG A 117 8.69 -3.64 25.36
C ARG A 117 9.62 -4.70 24.81
N VAL A 118 10.57 -5.11 25.63
CA VAL A 118 11.44 -6.26 25.37
C VAL A 118 10.92 -7.43 26.17
N GLU A 119 10.63 -8.55 25.50
CA GLU A 119 10.13 -9.77 26.13
C GLU A 119 11.17 -10.89 26.01
N GLU A 120 11.43 -11.56 27.13
CA GLU A 120 12.27 -12.75 27.18
C GLU A 120 11.39 -14.00 27.01
N VAL A 121 11.65 -14.78 25.97
CA VAL A 121 10.88 -16.00 25.66
C VAL A 121 11.83 -17.18 25.51
N GLU A 122 11.64 -18.21 26.33
CA GLU A 122 12.36 -19.47 26.18
C GLU A 122 11.75 -20.30 25.03
N VAL A 123 12.57 -20.62 24.04
CA VAL A 123 12.13 -21.39 22.86
C VAL A 123 13.05 -22.58 22.61
N GLY A 124 12.46 -23.69 22.15
CA GLY A 124 13.23 -24.89 21.76
C GLY A 124 13.82 -24.83 20.34
N ALA A 125 13.25 -23.99 19.46
CA ALA A 125 13.71 -23.82 18.09
C ALA A 125 13.26 -22.45 17.52
N ILE A 126 13.99 -21.95 16.53
CA ILE A 126 13.67 -20.71 15.80
C ILE A 126 13.52 -21.05 14.31
N VAL A 127 12.43 -20.58 13.68
CA VAL A 127 12.20 -20.70 12.24
C VAL A 127 12.31 -19.32 11.59
N VAL A 128 13.26 -19.15 10.68
CA VAL A 128 13.43 -17.89 9.94
C VAL A 128 12.62 -17.94 8.65
N ALA A 129 11.52 -17.17 8.61
CA ALA A 129 10.60 -17.09 7.48
C ALA A 129 10.31 -15.63 7.08
N SER A 130 11.33 -14.76 7.12
CA SER A 130 11.22 -13.31 6.83
C SER A 130 10.89 -12.95 5.37
N GLY A 131 10.77 -13.94 4.49
CA GLY A 131 10.37 -13.76 3.11
C GLY A 131 11.44 -13.11 2.22
N VAL A 132 10.97 -12.42 1.18
CA VAL A 132 11.80 -11.75 0.17
C VAL A 132 11.29 -10.33 -0.09
N ARG A 133 12.16 -9.46 -0.61
CA ARG A 133 11.77 -8.11 -1.04
C ARG A 133 11.63 -8.08 -2.56
N ALA A 134 10.59 -7.41 -3.05
CA ALA A 134 10.42 -7.17 -4.47
C ALA A 134 11.52 -6.24 -5.01
N LEU A 135 11.93 -6.47 -6.26
CA LEU A 135 12.83 -5.60 -6.98
C LEU A 135 12.19 -4.22 -7.18
N ASP A 136 12.97 -3.16 -7.02
CA ASP A 136 12.56 -1.81 -7.39
C ASP A 136 12.86 -1.56 -8.88
N ALA A 137 11.79 -1.47 -9.68
CA ALA A 137 11.90 -1.23 -11.12
C ALA A 137 12.57 0.11 -11.46
N ALA A 138 12.53 1.10 -10.56
CA ALA A 138 13.17 2.40 -10.79
C ALA A 138 14.70 2.30 -10.90
N GLN A 139 15.31 1.21 -10.42
CA GLN A 139 16.74 0.97 -10.55
C GLN A 139 17.17 0.59 -11.98
N PHE A 140 16.22 0.22 -12.85
CA PHE A 140 16.47 -0.26 -14.21
C PHE A 140 16.01 0.77 -15.24
N GLY A 141 16.74 1.89 -15.30
CA GLY A 141 16.44 3.03 -16.17
C GLY A 141 16.49 2.72 -17.66
N GLU A 142 17.24 1.69 -18.08
CA GLU A 142 17.28 1.20 -19.47
C GLU A 142 15.93 0.68 -19.96
N TYR A 143 15.08 0.21 -19.04
CA TYR A 143 13.70 -0.19 -19.33
C TYR A 143 12.71 0.95 -19.09
N GLY A 144 13.19 2.12 -18.69
CA GLY A 144 12.38 3.30 -18.43
C GLY A 144 11.69 3.30 -17.06
N GLY A 145 12.08 2.41 -16.16
CA GLY A 145 11.59 2.38 -14.78
C GLY A 145 11.86 3.70 -14.06
N GLY A 146 10.88 4.19 -13.30
CA GLY A 146 10.94 5.49 -12.62
C GLY A 146 10.83 6.71 -13.54
N LYS A 147 10.99 6.55 -14.86
CA LYS A 147 10.88 7.64 -15.85
C LYS A 147 9.52 7.66 -16.53
N TYR A 148 9.01 6.51 -16.97
CA TYR A 148 7.74 6.40 -17.66
C TYR A 148 6.66 5.86 -16.71
N PRO A 149 5.53 6.56 -16.50
CA PRO A 149 4.49 6.11 -15.57
C PRO A 149 3.90 4.73 -15.93
N ASP A 150 3.88 4.39 -17.20
CA ASP A 150 3.32 3.12 -17.70
C ASP A 150 4.30 1.94 -17.65
N VAL A 151 5.53 2.18 -17.18
CA VAL A 151 6.49 1.11 -16.86
C VAL A 151 6.33 0.76 -15.39
N ILE A 152 5.59 -0.32 -15.14
CA ILE A 152 5.27 -0.81 -13.80
C ILE A 152 5.90 -2.18 -13.55
N SER A 153 6.13 -2.50 -12.27
CA SER A 153 6.57 -3.83 -11.85
C SER A 153 5.42 -4.85 -11.88
N ALA A 154 5.78 -6.14 -11.93
CA ALA A 154 4.79 -7.21 -11.86
C ALA A 154 3.95 -7.14 -10.57
N LEU A 155 4.54 -6.73 -9.44
CA LEU A 155 3.81 -6.57 -8.17
C LEU A 155 2.83 -5.40 -8.21
N GLN A 156 3.15 -4.31 -8.91
CA GLN A 156 2.19 -3.23 -9.15
C GLN A 156 1.03 -3.70 -10.02
N LEU A 157 1.32 -4.48 -11.07
CA LEU A 157 0.28 -5.09 -11.90
C LEU A 157 -0.63 -6.03 -11.08
N GLU A 158 -0.08 -6.88 -10.21
CA GLU A 158 -0.88 -7.68 -9.25
C GLU A 158 -1.83 -6.82 -8.42
N ARG A 159 -1.35 -5.67 -7.92
CA ARG A 159 -2.20 -4.77 -7.13
C ARG A 159 -3.31 -4.16 -7.96
N LEU A 160 -3.07 -3.80 -9.22
CA LEU A 160 -4.12 -3.30 -10.12
C LEU A 160 -5.17 -4.38 -10.42
N MET A 161 -4.74 -5.62 -10.67
CA MET A 161 -5.62 -6.75 -10.99
C MET A 161 -6.42 -7.25 -9.79
N SER A 162 -5.98 -6.95 -8.57
CA SER A 162 -6.66 -7.36 -7.35
C SER A 162 -7.98 -6.60 -7.18
N ALA A 163 -9.08 -7.30 -6.92
CA ALA A 163 -10.37 -6.67 -6.61
C ALA A 163 -10.31 -5.78 -5.34
N ALA A 164 -9.48 -6.16 -4.36
CA ALA A 164 -9.15 -5.33 -3.19
C ALA A 164 -7.94 -4.41 -3.44
N GLY A 165 -7.61 -4.19 -4.70
CA GLY A 165 -6.58 -3.29 -5.19
C GLY A 165 -7.00 -1.83 -5.10
N PRO A 166 -6.05 -0.89 -5.28
CA PRO A 166 -6.35 0.54 -5.29
C PRO A 166 -7.29 0.95 -6.44
N THR A 167 -7.38 0.13 -7.50
CA THR A 167 -8.24 0.35 -8.67
C THR A 167 -9.48 -0.54 -8.68
N GLY A 168 -9.76 -1.26 -7.59
CA GLY A 168 -10.92 -2.15 -7.51
C GLY A 168 -10.87 -3.36 -8.47
N GLY A 169 -9.69 -3.68 -9.01
CA GLY A 169 -9.50 -4.73 -10.01
C GLY A 169 -9.39 -4.22 -11.44
N GLU A 170 -9.59 -2.92 -11.67
CA GLU A 170 -9.44 -2.34 -13.00
C GLU A 170 -7.97 -2.18 -13.39
N ILE A 171 -7.62 -2.69 -14.58
CA ILE A 171 -6.27 -2.62 -15.12
C ILE A 171 -6.16 -1.35 -15.97
N ILE A 172 -5.59 -0.30 -15.38
CA ILE A 172 -5.44 1.01 -15.99
C ILE A 172 -3.97 1.41 -16.12
N ARG A 173 -3.67 2.19 -17.15
CA ARG A 173 -2.37 2.85 -17.31
C ARG A 173 -2.21 3.98 -16.30
N PRO A 174 -1.11 4.06 -15.54
CA PRO A 174 -0.88 5.16 -14.60
C PRO A 174 -0.81 6.54 -15.25
N SER A 175 -0.42 6.65 -16.52
CA SER A 175 -0.28 7.93 -17.20
C SER A 175 -1.62 8.63 -17.50
N ASP A 176 -2.62 7.87 -17.93
CA ASP A 176 -3.88 8.42 -18.46
C ASP A 176 -5.16 7.72 -17.97
N GLY A 177 -5.03 6.68 -17.14
CA GLY A 177 -6.15 5.94 -16.58
C GLY A 177 -6.90 5.06 -17.59
N ALA A 178 -6.45 4.96 -18.84
CA ALA A 178 -7.10 4.13 -19.84
C ALA A 178 -6.68 2.65 -19.72
N HIS A 179 -7.53 1.75 -20.20
CA HIS A 179 -7.22 0.33 -20.27
C HIS A 179 -6.13 0.04 -21.33
N PRO A 180 -5.08 -0.73 -20.99
CA PRO A 180 -4.02 -1.04 -21.94
C PRO A 180 -4.47 -2.12 -22.92
N LYS A 181 -4.47 -1.83 -24.23
CA LYS A 181 -4.76 -2.83 -25.28
C LYS A 181 -3.55 -3.68 -25.69
N ARG A 182 -2.33 -3.20 -25.39
CA ARG A 182 -1.07 -3.90 -25.68
C ARG A 182 -0.17 -3.80 -24.46
N VAL A 183 0.34 -4.95 -24.00
CA VAL A 183 1.20 -5.08 -22.83
C VAL A 183 2.44 -5.88 -23.21
N VAL A 184 3.61 -5.41 -22.81
CA VAL A 184 4.89 -6.11 -23.03
C VAL A 184 5.46 -6.49 -21.67
N PHE A 185 5.84 -7.76 -21.52
CA PHE A 185 6.50 -8.28 -20.35
C PHE A 185 8.01 -8.37 -20.58
N ILE A 186 8.79 -7.77 -19.68
CA ILE A 186 10.24 -7.90 -19.70
C ILE A 186 10.63 -8.94 -18.64
N GLY A 187 11.13 -10.08 -19.10
CA GLY A 187 11.60 -11.16 -18.23
C GLY A 187 12.98 -10.87 -17.63
N CYS A 188 13.29 -11.54 -16.51
CA CYS A 188 14.60 -11.52 -15.87
C CYS A 188 15.12 -10.13 -15.45
N VAL A 189 14.25 -9.11 -15.30
CA VAL A 189 14.68 -7.82 -14.76
C VAL A 189 15.23 -8.03 -13.34
N GLY A 190 16.48 -7.63 -13.09
CA GLY A 190 17.17 -7.84 -11.81
C GLY A 190 17.50 -9.30 -11.46
N SER A 191 17.48 -10.22 -12.43
CA SER A 191 17.83 -11.63 -12.24
C SER A 191 18.52 -12.18 -13.48
N ARG A 192 19.34 -13.22 -13.34
CA ARG A 192 20.18 -13.72 -14.43
C ARG A 192 21.02 -12.61 -15.09
N ASP A 193 21.43 -11.64 -14.28
CA ASP A 193 22.21 -10.48 -14.71
C ASP A 193 23.43 -10.32 -13.79
N GLU A 194 24.58 -10.70 -14.33
CA GLU A 194 25.88 -10.59 -13.64
C GLU A 194 26.24 -9.12 -13.34
N ARG A 195 25.76 -8.17 -14.15
CA ARG A 195 26.10 -6.74 -14.00
C ARG A 195 25.52 -6.15 -12.71
N THR A 196 24.41 -6.70 -12.22
CA THR A 196 23.77 -6.29 -10.97
C THR A 196 24.15 -7.16 -9.78
N GLY A 197 25.06 -8.13 -9.97
CA GLY A 197 25.41 -9.13 -8.95
C GLY A 197 24.34 -10.20 -8.74
N ASN A 198 23.29 -10.23 -9.58
CA ASN A 198 22.15 -11.14 -9.46
C ASN A 198 22.17 -12.21 -10.55
N GLY A 199 23.21 -13.05 -10.57
CA GLY A 199 23.36 -14.16 -11.53
C GLY A 199 22.33 -15.30 -11.38
N TYR A 200 21.54 -15.30 -10.31
CA TYR A 200 20.54 -16.33 -10.04
C TYR A 200 19.22 -16.10 -10.79
N CYS A 201 18.43 -17.16 -10.93
CA CYS A 201 17.05 -17.09 -11.42
C CYS A 201 16.07 -16.89 -10.26
N SER A 202 15.16 -15.92 -10.36
CA SER A 202 14.11 -15.67 -9.35
C SER A 202 13.02 -16.75 -9.30
N LYS A 203 13.09 -17.79 -10.15
CA LYS A 203 12.26 -19.02 -10.18
C LYS A 203 10.77 -18.83 -10.47
N VAL A 204 10.13 -17.78 -9.96
CA VAL A 204 8.68 -17.56 -10.02
C VAL A 204 8.25 -16.62 -11.14
N CYS A 205 9.19 -15.84 -11.70
CA CYS A 205 8.87 -14.75 -12.61
C CYS A 205 8.25 -15.16 -13.94
N CYS A 206 8.70 -16.28 -14.51
CA CYS A 206 8.07 -16.82 -15.72
C CYS A 206 6.62 -17.23 -15.45
N MET A 207 6.33 -17.80 -14.27
CA MET A 207 5.00 -18.30 -13.95
C MET A 207 4.02 -17.18 -13.63
N TYR A 208 4.40 -16.17 -12.84
CA TYR A 208 3.50 -15.03 -12.63
C TYR A 208 3.29 -14.24 -13.93
N MET A 209 4.28 -14.19 -14.82
CA MET A 209 4.13 -13.52 -16.12
C MET A 209 3.10 -14.22 -17.00
N ALA A 210 3.18 -15.55 -17.10
CA ALA A 210 2.17 -16.34 -17.79
C ALA A 210 0.78 -16.18 -17.15
N LYS A 211 0.70 -16.19 -15.81
CA LYS A 211 -0.54 -15.92 -15.07
C LYS A 211 -1.11 -14.55 -15.43
N HIS A 212 -0.29 -13.51 -15.42
CA HIS A 212 -0.70 -12.15 -15.75
C HIS A 212 -1.19 -12.03 -17.19
N ALA A 213 -0.51 -12.65 -18.15
CA ALA A 213 -0.93 -12.65 -19.55
C ALA A 213 -2.32 -13.30 -19.71
N VAL A 214 -2.56 -14.44 -19.06
CA VAL A 214 -3.88 -15.10 -19.07
C VAL A 214 -4.94 -14.22 -18.43
N MET A 215 -4.67 -13.70 -17.24
CA MET A 215 -5.62 -12.86 -16.50
C MET A 215 -5.93 -11.53 -17.22
N LEU A 216 -4.95 -10.92 -17.90
CA LEU A 216 -5.19 -9.76 -18.78
C LEU A 216 -6.16 -10.10 -19.90
N LYS A 217 -6.01 -11.29 -20.50
CA LYS A 217 -6.88 -11.77 -21.57
C LYS A 217 -8.29 -12.09 -21.10
N GLU A 218 -8.43 -12.60 -19.87
CA GLU A 218 -9.73 -12.82 -19.24
C GLU A 218 -10.43 -11.51 -18.87
N HIS A 219 -9.66 -10.50 -18.45
CA HIS A 219 -10.20 -9.18 -18.12
C HIS A 219 -10.64 -8.41 -19.37
N ASP A 220 -9.85 -8.44 -20.45
CA ASP A 220 -10.20 -7.86 -21.75
C ASP A 220 -9.72 -8.76 -22.90
N PRO A 221 -10.64 -9.44 -23.62
CA PRO A 221 -10.30 -10.35 -24.72
C PRO A 221 -9.57 -9.68 -25.89
N GLU A 222 -9.59 -8.35 -26.02
CA GLU A 222 -8.86 -7.65 -27.09
C GLU A 222 -7.39 -7.39 -26.74
N VAL A 223 -7.01 -7.54 -25.46
CA VAL A 223 -5.63 -7.30 -25.02
C VAL A 223 -4.66 -8.27 -25.67
N GLN A 224 -3.52 -7.74 -26.08
CA GLN A 224 -2.39 -8.48 -26.60
C GLN A 224 -1.21 -8.34 -25.65
N SER A 225 -0.71 -9.49 -25.19
CA SER A 225 0.46 -9.61 -24.34
C SER A 225 1.64 -10.16 -25.12
N TYR A 226 2.82 -9.58 -24.94
CA TYR A 226 4.09 -9.96 -25.58
C TYR A 226 5.16 -10.23 -24.54
#